data_AF-A0A4S8QU88-F1
#
_entry.id   AF-A0A4S8QU88-F1
#
_cell.length_a   1.000
_cell.length_b   1.000
_cell.length_c   1.000
_cell.angle_alpha   90.00
_cell.angle_beta   90.00
_cell.angle_gamma   90.00
#
_symmetry.space_group_name_H-M   'P 1'
#
loop_
_entity.id
_entity.type
_entity.pdbx_description
1 polymer ?
#
loop_
_entity_poly.entity_id
_entity_poly.type
_entity_poly.pdbx_seq_one_letter_code
_entity_poly.pdbx_strand_id
1 'polypeptide(L)'
;MSETEWTTNSRCAGKAKIPLTANGIAQVQGTGEVLVGAGKLIDPSKLTHTFTSPRKRAIDTLSMLLGPAHKDRLGQENKTTTTEDIAEWDYEGLKPDEIKESRAKRDLPKWDIWTQGCEGG
;
A
#
# COMPACT_ATOMS: atom_id res chain seq x y z
N MET A 1 3.14 -2.82 0.67
CA MET A 1 3.50 -1.40 0.47
C MET A 1 4.63 -1.09 1.45
N SER A 2 5.62 -0.30 1.03
CA SER A 2 6.70 0.14 1.91
C SER A 2 6.56 1.58 2.36
N GLU A 3 7.48 2.01 3.22
CA GLU A 3 7.43 3.29 3.91
C GLU A 3 7.23 4.50 2.98
N THR A 4 6.30 5.37 3.36
CA THR A 4 6.08 6.72 2.83
C THR A 4 6.24 7.75 3.95
N GLU A 5 6.35 9.04 3.59
CA GLU A 5 6.47 10.11 4.58
C GLU A 5 5.31 10.13 5.61
N TRP A 6 4.12 9.66 5.22
CA TRP A 6 2.95 9.63 6.11
C TRP A 6 2.91 8.39 7.00
N THR A 7 3.41 7.24 6.56
CA THR A 7 3.58 6.09 7.47
C THR A 7 4.57 6.42 8.58
N THR A 8 5.64 7.15 8.26
CA THR A 8 6.61 7.62 9.26
C THR A 8 5.99 8.61 10.25
N ASN A 9 5.04 9.44 9.79
CA ASN A 9 4.35 10.43 10.62
C ASN A 9 3.02 9.94 11.24
N SER A 10 2.72 8.64 11.14
CA SER A 10 1.45 8.04 11.59
C SER A 10 0.20 8.73 11.04
N ARG A 11 0.29 9.26 9.82
CA ARG A 11 -0.82 9.88 9.11
C ARG A 11 -1.50 8.86 8.21
N CYS A 12 -2.83 8.90 8.24
CA CYS A 12 -3.70 8.15 7.36
C CYS A 12 -3.50 8.58 5.89
N ALA A 13 -3.03 7.65 5.05
CA ALA A 13 -2.77 7.87 3.63
C ALA A 13 -3.73 7.06 2.74
N GLY A 14 -4.94 7.58 2.51
CA GLY A 14 -5.92 7.02 1.59
C GLY A 14 -5.57 7.31 0.13
N LYS A 15 -6.25 8.29 -0.49
CA LYS A 15 -6.10 8.62 -1.91
C LYS A 15 -4.83 9.39 -2.26
N ALA A 16 -4.23 10.08 -1.29
CA ALA A 16 -3.03 10.87 -1.44
C ALA A 16 -1.90 10.14 -2.21
N LYS A 17 -1.40 10.81 -3.25
CA LYS A 17 -0.31 10.31 -4.11
C LYS A 17 1.05 10.60 -3.47
N ILE A 18 1.35 9.86 -2.41
CA ILE A 18 2.60 10.02 -1.66
C ILE A 18 3.63 9.03 -2.22
N PRO A 19 4.82 9.51 -2.63
CA PRO A 19 5.90 8.64 -3.06
C PRO A 19 6.49 7.85 -1.89
N LEU A 20 7.21 6.77 -2.22
CA LEU A 20 8.00 6.03 -1.24
C LEU A 20 9.18 6.89 -0.77
N THR A 21 9.57 6.77 0.51
CA THR A 21 10.81 7.37 1.01
C THR A 21 12.02 6.59 0.49
N ALA A 22 13.23 7.17 0.60
CA ALA A 22 14.46 6.43 0.30
C ALA A 22 14.59 5.14 1.12
N ASN A 23 14.19 5.20 2.41
CA ASN A 23 14.10 4.03 3.28
C ASN A 23 13.06 3.02 2.78
N GLY A 24 11.89 3.49 2.35
CA GLY A 24 10.85 2.64 1.78
C GLY A 24 11.33 1.90 0.54
N ILE A 25 12.08 2.56 -0.34
CA ILE A 25 12.72 1.93 -1.51
C ILE A 25 13.73 0.87 -1.07
N ALA A 26 14.64 1.20 -0.14
CA ALA A 26 15.64 0.27 0.36
C ALA A 26 15.00 -0.96 1.04
N GLN A 27 13.90 -0.79 1.76
CA GLN A 27 13.12 -1.87 2.36
C GLN A 27 12.54 -2.81 1.29
N VAL A 28 11.96 -2.27 0.21
CA VAL A 28 11.43 -3.12 -0.89
C VAL A 28 12.56 -3.90 -1.54
N GLN A 29 13.68 -3.24 -1.82
CA GLN A 29 14.83 -3.87 -2.48
C GLN A 29 15.40 -4.99 -1.62
N GLY A 30 15.68 -4.74 -0.34
CA GLY A 30 16.17 -5.77 0.58
C GLY A 30 15.19 -6.93 0.76
N THR A 31 13.89 -6.64 0.83
CA THR A 31 12.86 -7.69 0.88
C THR A 31 12.84 -8.53 -0.41
N GLY A 32 12.95 -7.89 -1.57
CA GLY A 32 13.03 -8.54 -2.87
C GLY A 32 14.26 -9.45 -2.98
N GLU A 33 15.42 -8.97 -2.53
CA GLU A 33 16.66 -9.75 -2.51
C GLU A 33 16.57 -11.01 -1.65
N VAL A 34 15.82 -10.98 -0.55
CA VAL A 34 15.69 -12.14 0.34
C VAL A 34 14.58 -13.09 -0.12
N LEU A 35 13.42 -12.55 -0.51
CA LEU A 35 12.19 -13.35 -0.68
C LEU A 35 11.83 -13.65 -2.13
N VAL A 36 12.33 -12.86 -3.10
CA VAL A 36 11.87 -12.91 -4.49
C VAL A 36 12.98 -13.37 -5.44
N GLY A 37 12.69 -14.40 -6.24
CA GLY A 37 13.62 -14.98 -7.22
C GLY A 37 13.45 -16.49 -7.40
N ALA A 38 14.19 -17.05 -8.36
CA ALA A 38 14.14 -18.48 -8.66
C ALA A 38 14.51 -19.32 -7.41
N GLY A 39 13.63 -20.26 -7.04
CA GLY A 39 13.83 -21.12 -5.87
C GLY A 39 13.64 -20.44 -4.51
N LYS A 40 13.23 -19.17 -4.46
CA LYS A 40 12.87 -18.48 -3.22
C LYS A 40 11.38 -18.59 -2.91
N LEU A 41 10.96 -17.99 -1.80
CA LEU A 41 9.58 -18.01 -1.33
C LEU A 41 8.59 -17.55 -2.41
N ILE A 42 8.93 -16.46 -3.10
CA ILE A 42 8.17 -15.98 -4.25
C ILE A 42 9.05 -16.15 -5.48
N ASP A 43 8.68 -17.08 -6.35
CA ASP A 43 9.28 -17.25 -7.66
C ASP A 43 8.44 -16.52 -8.71
N PRO A 44 8.90 -15.38 -9.26
CA PRO A 44 8.12 -14.60 -10.22
C PRO A 44 7.78 -15.33 -11.52
N SER A 45 8.52 -16.40 -11.86
CA SER A 45 8.22 -17.23 -13.04
C SER A 45 6.94 -18.07 -12.85
N LYS A 46 6.57 -18.36 -11.60
CA LYS A 46 5.40 -19.17 -11.24
C LYS A 46 4.15 -18.34 -10.97
N LEU A 47 4.26 -17.00 -11.00
CA LEU A 47 3.11 -16.11 -10.81
C LEU A 47 2.14 -16.22 -11.98
N THR A 48 0.89 -16.55 -11.66
CA THR A 48 -0.23 -16.68 -12.60
C THR A 48 -1.05 -15.41 -12.72
N HIS A 49 -1.15 -14.62 -11.65
CA HIS A 49 -1.83 -13.32 -11.66
C HIS A 49 -1.34 -12.46 -10.50
N THR A 50 -1.37 -11.13 -10.69
CA THR A 50 -1.07 -10.15 -9.65
C THR A 50 -2.20 -9.13 -9.57
N PHE A 51 -2.60 -8.80 -8.34
CA PHE A 51 -3.53 -7.72 -8.06
C PHE A 51 -2.78 -6.60 -7.35
N THR A 52 -2.95 -5.36 -7.81
CA THR A 52 -2.36 -4.19 -7.16
C THR A 52 -3.37 -3.09 -6.96
N SER A 53 -3.22 -2.37 -5.85
CA SER A 53 -3.91 -1.11 -5.66
C SER A 53 -3.47 -0.08 -6.73
N PRO A 54 -4.36 0.81 -7.19
CA PRO A 54 -4.02 1.90 -8.12
C PRO A 54 -3.11 2.96 -7.52
N ARG A 55 -2.89 2.94 -6.20
CA ARG A 55 -2.00 3.89 -5.53
C ARG A 55 -0.57 3.69 -6.04
N LYS A 56 0.07 4.78 -6.46
CA LYS A 56 1.43 4.76 -7.05
C LYS A 56 2.45 4.00 -6.20
N ARG A 57 2.41 4.17 -4.88
CA ARG A 57 3.26 3.43 -3.92
C ARG A 57 3.11 1.90 -4.01
N ALA A 58 1.90 1.39 -4.27
CA ALA A 58 1.67 -0.05 -4.43
C ALA A 58 2.21 -0.55 -5.78
N ILE A 59 1.95 0.20 -6.85
CA ILE A 59 2.46 -0.09 -8.20
C ILE A 59 4.00 -0.10 -8.21
N ASP A 60 4.62 0.93 -7.61
CA ASP A 60 6.07 1.06 -7.55
C ASP A 60 6.69 -0.07 -6.71
N THR A 61 6.06 -0.44 -5.58
CA THR A 61 6.48 -1.59 -4.76
C THR A 61 6.45 -2.89 -5.57
N LEU A 62 5.33 -3.19 -6.24
CA LEU A 62 5.19 -4.39 -7.05
C LEU A 62 6.23 -4.42 -8.18
N SER A 63 6.45 -3.29 -8.84
CA SER A 63 7.44 -3.15 -9.90
C SER A 63 8.86 -3.43 -9.42
N MET A 64 9.23 -2.96 -8.22
CA MET A 64 10.55 -3.20 -7.65
C MET A 64 10.74 -4.65 -7.20
N LEU A 65 9.70 -5.31 -6.68
CA LEU A 65 9.78 -6.72 -6.27
C LEU A 65 9.92 -7.67 -7.47
N LEU A 66 9.14 -7.44 -8.54
CA LEU A 66 9.16 -8.31 -9.72
C LEU A 66 10.37 -8.08 -10.62
N GLY A 67 10.90 -6.85 -10.65
CA GLY A 67 11.86 -6.43 -11.64
C GLY A 67 11.27 -6.31 -13.05
N PRO A 68 12.02 -5.74 -14.01
CA PRO A 68 11.50 -5.40 -15.34
C PRO A 68 11.04 -6.64 -16.12
N ALA A 69 11.84 -7.70 -16.17
CA ALA A 69 11.56 -8.88 -16.99
C ALA A 69 10.23 -9.58 -16.61
N HIS A 70 9.97 -9.78 -15.32
CA HIS A 70 8.75 -10.46 -14.88
C HIS A 70 7.53 -9.55 -14.90
N LYS A 71 7.71 -8.25 -14.65
CA LYS A 71 6.65 -7.25 -14.83
C LYS A 71 6.18 -7.19 -16.28
N ASP A 72 7.12 -7.12 -17.22
CA ASP A 72 6.80 -7.02 -18.64
C ASP A 72 6.08 -8.29 -19.12
N ARG A 73 6.57 -9.47 -18.71
CA ARG A 73 5.89 -10.74 -18.97
C ARG A 73 4.44 -10.74 -18.47
N LEU A 74 4.23 -10.42 -17.20
CA LEU A 74 2.88 -10.39 -16.60
C LEU A 74 1.99 -9.31 -17.24
N GLY A 75 2.57 -8.21 -17.70
CA GLY A 75 1.85 -7.18 -18.46
C GLY A 75 1.40 -7.67 -19.83
N GLN A 76 2.30 -8.29 -20.60
CA GLN A 76 2.00 -8.85 -21.92
C GLN A 76 0.96 -9.97 -21.87
N GLU A 77 1.00 -10.78 -20.81
CA GLU A 77 0.03 -11.85 -20.59
C GLU A 77 -1.30 -11.36 -19.98
N ASN A 78 -1.49 -10.05 -19.76
CA ASN A 78 -2.65 -9.47 -19.08
C ASN A 78 -2.92 -10.09 -17.69
N LYS A 79 -1.86 -10.47 -16.98
CA LYS A 79 -1.87 -11.10 -15.65
C LYS A 79 -1.61 -10.13 -14.51
N THR A 80 -1.80 -8.84 -14.78
CA THR A 80 -1.73 -7.78 -13.76
C THR A 80 -3.04 -7.02 -13.78
N THR A 81 -3.77 -7.03 -12.66
CA THR A 81 -5.00 -6.27 -12.49
C THR A 81 -4.79 -5.19 -11.45
N THR A 82 -5.01 -3.94 -11.86
CA THR A 82 -5.13 -2.82 -10.94
C THR A 82 -6.61 -2.64 -10.58
N THR A 83 -6.97 -2.66 -9.30
CA THR A 83 -8.36 -2.49 -8.85
C THR A 83 -8.46 -1.61 -7.60
N GLU A 84 -9.50 -0.76 -7.55
CA GLU A 84 -9.85 0.05 -6.38
C GLU A 84 -10.39 -0.81 -5.22
N ASP A 85 -10.80 -2.06 -5.45
CA ASP A 85 -11.33 -2.95 -4.40
C ASP A 85 -10.31 -3.25 -3.29
N ILE A 86 -9.02 -3.10 -3.60
CA ILE A 86 -7.89 -3.26 -2.67
C ILE A 86 -7.16 -1.93 -2.44
N ALA A 87 -7.82 -0.80 -2.74
CA ALA A 87 -7.32 0.50 -2.34
C ALA A 87 -7.43 0.66 -0.83
N GLU A 88 -6.51 1.46 -0.29
CA GLU A 88 -6.59 1.89 1.11
C GLU A 88 -7.88 2.67 1.34
N TRP A 89 -8.41 2.55 2.57
CA TRP A 89 -9.59 3.31 2.99
C TRP A 89 -9.35 4.82 2.81
N ASP A 90 -10.40 5.56 2.44
CA ASP A 90 -10.35 6.99 2.15
C ASP A 90 -10.24 7.86 3.41
N TYR A 91 -9.15 7.68 4.15
CA TYR A 91 -8.74 8.57 5.23
C TYR A 91 -7.58 9.46 4.76
N GLU A 92 -7.68 10.78 4.87
CA GLU A 92 -6.58 11.66 4.46
C GLU A 92 -6.08 12.53 5.61
N GLY A 93 -4.78 12.42 5.89
CA GLY A 93 -3.99 13.45 6.57
C GLY A 93 -4.12 13.51 8.09
N LEU A 94 -5.18 12.92 8.67
CA LEU A 94 -5.40 12.86 10.12
C LEU A 94 -4.62 11.72 10.78
N LYS A 95 -4.18 11.95 12.00
CA LYS A 95 -3.73 10.90 12.91
C LYS A 95 -4.92 10.29 13.64
N PRO A 96 -4.88 9.00 14.01
CA PRO A 96 -5.93 8.39 14.81
C PRO A 96 -6.27 9.16 16.09
N ASP A 97 -5.29 9.82 16.71
CA ASP A 97 -5.50 10.62 17.91
C ASP A 97 -6.23 11.94 17.63
N GLU A 98 -5.98 12.59 16.50
CA GLU A 98 -6.72 13.78 16.06
C GLU A 98 -8.20 13.44 15.79
N ILE A 99 -8.46 12.24 15.24
CA ILE A 99 -9.83 11.72 15.05
C ILE A 99 -10.52 11.49 16.39
N LYS A 100 -9.84 10.83 17.34
CA LYS A 100 -10.39 10.61 18.69
C LYS A 100 -10.70 11.93 19.39
N GLU A 101 -9.79 12.90 19.35
CA GLU A 101 -9.98 14.22 19.96
C GLU A 101 -11.15 14.98 19.32
N SER A 102 -11.23 14.99 17.99
CA SER A 102 -12.33 15.62 17.25
C SER A 102 -13.69 15.00 17.60
N ARG A 103 -13.75 13.67 17.74
CA ARG A 103 -14.98 12.96 18.10
C ARG A 103 -15.37 13.19 19.56
N ALA A 104 -14.40 13.19 20.47
CA ALA A 104 -14.63 13.50 21.89
C ALA A 104 -15.17 14.94 22.07
N LYS A 105 -14.65 15.92 21.33
CA LYS A 105 -15.17 17.31 21.34
C LYS A 105 -16.62 17.43 20.86
N ARG A 106 -17.13 16.43 20.14
CA ARG A 106 -18.50 16.37 19.61
C ARG A 106 -19.40 15.43 20.41
N ASP A 107 -18.93 14.96 21.57
CA ASP A 107 -19.64 14.05 22.47
C ASP A 107 -20.08 12.73 21.78
N LEU A 108 -19.27 12.28 20.81
CA LEU A 108 -19.49 11.03 20.10
C LEU A 108 -18.91 9.83 20.88
N PRO A 109 -19.49 8.63 20.72
CA PRO A 109 -18.97 7.43 21.36
C PRO A 109 -17.54 7.12 20.92
N LYS A 110 -16.83 6.33 21.75
CA LYS A 110 -15.46 5.87 21.47
C LYS A 110 -15.36 5.33 20.04
N TRP A 111 -14.41 5.88 19.30
CA TRP A 111 -14.24 5.55 17.89
C TRP A 111 -13.55 4.20 17.71
N ASP A 112 -14.08 3.44 16.76
CA ASP A 112 -13.51 2.19 16.25
C ASP A 112 -13.69 2.18 14.73
N ILE A 113 -12.57 2.18 14.01
CA ILE A 113 -12.56 2.25 12.55
C ILE A 113 -13.30 1.06 11.91
N TRP A 114 -13.28 -0.12 12.52
CA TRP A 114 -13.89 -1.31 11.95
C TRP A 114 -15.42 -1.29 11.99
N THR A 115 -15.99 -0.61 12.98
CA THR A 115 -17.44 -0.56 13.19
C THR A 115 -18.06 0.76 12.77
N GLN A 116 -17.29 1.85 12.81
CA GLN A 116 -17.78 3.21 12.57
C GLN A 116 -17.20 3.86 11.31
N GLY A 117 -16.20 3.24 10.68
CA GLY A 117 -15.50 3.82 9.53
C GLY A 117 -14.89 5.19 9.83
N CYS A 118 -14.70 6.00 8.79
CA CYS A 118 -14.32 7.40 8.94
C CYS A 118 -15.42 8.33 8.40
N GLU A 119 -15.52 9.51 9.00
CA GLU A 119 -16.43 10.54 8.48
C GLU A 119 -15.84 11.12 7.20
N GLY A 120 -16.52 10.91 6.08
CA GLY A 120 -16.06 11.34 4.75
C GLY A 120 -15.37 10.24 3.92
N GLY A 121 -15.30 8.99 4.42
CA GLY A 121 -14.73 7.85 3.70
C GLY A 121 -14.79 6.53 4.45
#